data_AF-A0A955RHW2-F1
#
_entry.id   AF-A0A955RHW2-F1
#
_cell.length_a   1.000
_cell.length_b   1.000
_cell.length_c   1.000
_cell.angle_alpha   90.00
_cell.angle_beta   90.00
_cell.angle_gamma   90.00
#
_symmetry.space_group_name_H-M   'P 1'
#
loop_
_entity.id
_entity.type
_entity.pdbx_description
1 polymer ?
#
loop_
_entity_poly.entity_id
_entity_poly.type
_entity_poly.pdbx_seq_one_letter_code
_entity_poly.pdbx_strand_id
1 'polypeptide(L)'
;MTIKTYSAFTYGHTINENNQWIDFSENGVDQLSAMIEIGTYTLGEFADAVSTALNSTLLISQEYTVTLDRATRTLTISAGSNFDLLITSGNKADISAYSLMGYTGADLTGTNTYTANNVSGSIYYPQFKLQKFVDFNDNVSKAESSVKQSASGEVEVVSYGEVKIMECNITFITDIVPQGVILENPTGVSDLRNFLIYATNKAKLEFIPDSSNLLVFTKCILEKTPEDRDGTAFKLKELYTKKLAEYFETGLISFREIN
;
A
#
# COMPACT_ATOMS: atom_id res chain seq x y z
N MET A 1 -9.15 21.91 -4.92
CA MET A 1 -9.56 22.38 -3.57
C MET A 1 -8.46 22.00 -2.58
N THR A 2 -8.66 22.11 -1.27
CA THR A 2 -7.71 21.57 -0.27
C THR A 2 -8.49 20.59 0.61
N ILE A 3 -7.93 19.42 0.88
CA ILE A 3 -8.57 18.45 1.77
C ILE A 3 -8.62 19.02 3.20
N LYS A 4 -9.70 18.74 3.94
CA LYS A 4 -9.92 19.34 5.27
C LYS A 4 -9.09 18.67 6.37
N THR A 5 -8.73 17.41 6.19
CA THR A 5 -8.02 16.53 7.13
C THR A 5 -6.56 16.33 6.71
N TYR A 6 -5.74 15.78 7.61
CA TYR A 6 -4.45 15.21 7.18
C TYR A 6 -4.73 13.83 6.60
N SER A 7 -4.18 13.53 5.44
CA SER A 7 -4.33 12.24 4.78
C SER A 7 -3.14 11.32 5.10
N ALA A 8 -3.23 10.06 4.69
CA ALA A 8 -2.11 9.13 4.70
C ALA A 8 -2.16 8.20 3.49
N PHE A 9 -1.07 7.51 3.21
CA PHE A 9 -0.98 6.47 2.18
C PHE A 9 -0.34 5.21 2.77
N THR A 10 -1.04 4.08 2.76
CA THR A 10 -0.44 2.78 3.11
C THR A 10 0.16 2.14 1.86
N TYR A 11 1.40 1.65 1.96
CA TYR A 11 2.15 1.10 0.84
C TYR A 11 3.21 0.08 1.30
N GLY A 12 3.98 -0.48 0.36
CA GLY A 12 5.16 -1.29 0.68
C GLY A 12 4.99 -2.80 0.60
N HIS A 13 3.85 -3.31 0.14
CA HIS A 13 3.59 -4.76 0.04
C HIS A 13 3.88 -5.27 -1.37
N THR A 14 5.17 -5.45 -1.66
CA THR A 14 5.64 -6.06 -2.92
C THR A 14 6.23 -7.43 -2.61
N ILE A 15 5.68 -8.45 -3.25
CA ILE A 15 6.23 -9.81 -3.27
C ILE A 15 6.98 -10.02 -4.58
N ASN A 16 8.19 -10.56 -4.47
CA ASN A 16 9.07 -10.94 -5.55
C ASN A 16 9.81 -12.23 -5.17
N GLU A 17 10.69 -12.69 -6.06
CA GLU A 17 11.42 -13.95 -5.88
C GLU A 17 12.25 -14.03 -4.59
N ASN A 18 12.63 -12.89 -4.01
CA ASN A 18 13.45 -12.78 -2.81
C ASN A 18 12.66 -12.68 -1.50
N ASN A 19 11.32 -12.69 -1.52
CA ASN A 19 10.51 -12.55 -0.30
C ASN A 19 9.13 -13.22 -0.37
N GLN A 20 8.98 -14.28 -1.18
CA GLN A 20 7.67 -14.92 -1.45
C GLN A 20 7.33 -16.13 -0.57
N TRP A 21 8.25 -16.60 0.29
CA TRP A 21 8.08 -17.88 0.99
C TRP A 21 7.68 -17.73 2.47
N ILE A 22 6.81 -18.62 2.93
CA ILE A 22 6.43 -18.77 4.35
C ILE A 22 6.70 -20.22 4.76
N ASP A 23 7.68 -20.42 5.64
CA ASP A 23 7.98 -21.75 6.18
C ASP A 23 7.28 -21.96 7.52
N PHE A 24 6.59 -23.09 7.67
CA PHE A 24 5.81 -23.41 8.86
C PHE A 24 5.74 -24.91 9.10
N SER A 25 5.23 -25.34 10.25
CA SER A 25 4.94 -26.74 10.55
C SER A 25 3.59 -26.89 11.24
N GLU A 26 2.78 -27.86 10.82
CA GLU A 26 1.49 -28.15 11.45
C GLU A 26 1.61 -29.14 12.62
N ASN A 27 2.73 -29.85 12.73
CA ASN A 27 2.96 -30.90 13.73
C ASN A 27 4.27 -30.75 14.51
N GLY A 28 5.03 -29.68 14.25
CA GLY A 28 6.33 -29.40 14.86
C GLY A 28 7.46 -30.33 14.40
N VAL A 29 7.25 -31.10 13.33
CA VAL A 29 8.21 -32.08 12.80
C VAL A 29 8.41 -31.88 11.30
N ASP A 30 7.34 -31.92 10.53
CA ASP A 30 7.37 -31.75 9.08
C ASP A 30 7.33 -30.27 8.73
N GLN A 31 8.34 -29.80 8.01
CA GLN A 31 8.33 -28.45 7.47
C GLN A 31 7.51 -28.39 6.18
N LEU A 32 6.69 -27.35 6.06
CA LEU A 32 5.97 -26.92 4.88
C LEU A 32 6.49 -25.55 4.43
N SER A 33 6.38 -25.27 3.13
CA SER A 33 6.79 -24.01 2.51
C SER A 33 5.66 -23.51 1.62
N ALA A 34 4.90 -22.53 2.10
CA ALA A 34 3.87 -21.86 1.33
C ALA A 34 4.46 -20.72 0.49
N MET A 35 3.94 -20.53 -0.72
CA MET A 35 4.36 -19.48 -1.65
C MET A 35 3.26 -18.43 -1.80
N ILE A 36 3.59 -17.17 -1.57
CA ILE A 36 2.75 -16.03 -1.91
C ILE A 36 3.02 -15.68 -3.38
N GLU A 37 1.96 -15.42 -4.15
CA GLU A 37 2.12 -15.02 -5.55
C GLU A 37 2.93 -13.72 -5.68
N ILE A 38 3.75 -13.64 -6.72
CA ILE A 38 4.54 -12.43 -7.01
C ILE A 38 3.60 -11.34 -7.50
N GLY A 39 3.73 -10.15 -6.91
CA GLY A 39 2.86 -9.04 -7.23
C GLY A 39 2.96 -7.90 -6.25
N THR A 40 2.05 -6.94 -6.40
CA THR A 40 1.89 -5.84 -5.46
C THR A 40 0.50 -5.89 -4.87
N TYR A 41 0.42 -5.62 -3.57
CA TYR A 41 -0.79 -5.80 -2.78
C TYR A 41 -1.08 -4.52 -2.00
N THR A 42 -2.36 -4.24 -1.78
CA THR A 42 -2.77 -3.40 -0.65
C THR A 42 -2.58 -4.17 0.67
N LEU A 43 -2.60 -3.48 1.81
CA LEU A 43 -2.38 -4.12 3.11
C LEU A 43 -3.40 -5.25 3.38
N GLY A 44 -4.67 -5.03 3.01
CA GLY A 44 -5.71 -6.06 3.12
C GLY A 44 -5.47 -7.24 2.18
N GLU A 45 -5.22 -6.97 0.90
CA GLU A 45 -4.96 -8.03 -0.09
C GLU A 45 -3.71 -8.85 0.26
N PHE A 46 -2.72 -8.24 0.91
CA PHE A 46 -1.53 -8.96 1.36
C PHE A 46 -1.87 -9.96 2.47
N ALA A 47 -2.69 -9.57 3.45
CA ALA A 47 -3.17 -10.49 4.49
C ALA A 47 -3.98 -11.65 3.88
N ASP A 48 -4.83 -11.36 2.90
CA ASP A 48 -5.59 -12.38 2.16
C ASP A 48 -4.66 -13.33 1.37
N ALA A 49 -3.61 -12.79 0.75
CA ALA A 49 -2.61 -13.56 0.01
C ALA A 49 -1.80 -14.48 0.93
N VAL A 50 -1.42 -14.02 2.13
CA VAL A 50 -0.78 -14.86 3.16
C VAL A 50 -1.72 -15.99 3.58
N SER A 51 -2.99 -15.68 3.84
CA SER A 51 -4.00 -16.70 4.20
C SER A 51 -4.16 -17.75 3.09
N THR A 52 -4.26 -17.29 1.84
CA THR A 52 -4.38 -18.16 0.66
C THR A 52 -3.15 -19.06 0.51
N ALA A 53 -1.95 -18.51 0.67
CA ALA A 53 -0.69 -19.26 0.56
C ALA A 53 -0.62 -20.38 1.60
N LEU A 54 -0.90 -20.09 2.87
CA LEU A 54 -0.90 -21.10 3.95
C LEU A 54 -1.92 -22.23 3.66
N ASN A 55 -3.15 -21.86 3.31
CA ASN A 55 -4.22 -22.83 3.03
C ASN A 55 -4.02 -23.61 1.71
N SER A 56 -3.08 -23.21 0.85
CA SER A 56 -2.74 -23.96 -0.37
C SER A 56 -1.77 -25.12 -0.10
N THR A 57 -1.12 -25.14 1.07
CA THR A 57 -0.03 -26.08 1.40
C THR A 57 -0.34 -26.83 2.70
N LEU A 58 -1.51 -27.49 2.77
CA LEU A 58 -1.95 -28.20 3.98
C LEU A 58 -1.46 -29.65 4.01
N LEU A 59 -1.00 -30.12 5.18
CA LEU A 59 -0.66 -31.52 5.43
C LEU A 59 -1.77 -32.26 6.17
N ILE A 60 -2.41 -31.62 7.16
CA ILE A 60 -3.43 -32.24 8.04
C ILE A 60 -4.81 -31.58 7.95
N SER A 61 -5.14 -30.94 6.83
CA SER A 61 -6.41 -30.22 6.61
C SER A 61 -6.73 -29.17 7.67
N GLN A 62 -5.71 -28.59 8.30
CA GLN A 62 -5.86 -27.48 9.23
C GLN A 62 -6.03 -26.18 8.45
N GLU A 63 -7.13 -25.46 8.68
CA GLU A 63 -7.33 -24.16 8.05
C GLU A 63 -6.67 -23.03 8.85
N TYR A 64 -6.04 -22.11 8.13
CA TYR A 64 -5.41 -20.92 8.67
C TYR A 64 -6.28 -19.70 8.41
N THR A 65 -6.48 -18.87 9.44
CA THR A 65 -7.10 -17.56 9.33
C THR A 65 -6.07 -16.49 9.62
N VAL A 66 -5.94 -15.54 8.70
CA VAL A 66 -5.10 -14.35 8.87
C VAL A 66 -5.99 -13.14 9.09
N THR A 67 -5.87 -12.48 10.22
CA THR A 67 -6.59 -11.24 10.53
C THR A 67 -5.65 -10.05 10.54
N LEU A 68 -6.11 -8.91 10.02
CA LEU A 68 -5.39 -7.65 10.01
C LEU A 68 -5.99 -6.68 11.03
N ASP A 69 -5.17 -6.21 11.97
CA ASP A 69 -5.49 -5.01 12.74
C ASP A 69 -4.97 -3.78 11.98
N ARG A 70 -5.87 -2.90 11.52
CA ARG A 70 -5.49 -1.70 10.75
C ARG A 70 -4.94 -0.56 11.61
N ALA A 71 -5.26 -0.52 12.90
CA ALA A 71 -4.75 0.51 13.81
C ALA A 71 -3.26 0.28 14.09
N THR A 72 -2.89 -0.98 14.34
CA THR A 72 -1.49 -1.37 14.57
C THR A 72 -0.78 -1.82 13.30
N ARG A 73 -1.51 -2.12 12.22
CA ARG A 73 -1.03 -2.71 10.95
C ARG A 73 -0.30 -4.04 11.15
N THR A 74 -0.72 -4.81 12.15
CA THR A 74 -0.15 -6.13 12.47
C THR A 74 -1.05 -7.25 11.97
N LEU A 75 -0.44 -8.30 11.42
CA LEU A 75 -1.14 -9.52 11.01
C LEU A 75 -1.15 -10.51 12.18
N THR A 76 -2.26 -11.21 12.37
CA THR A 76 -2.36 -12.35 13.29
C THR A 76 -2.73 -13.59 12.50
N ILE A 77 -1.92 -14.65 12.62
CA ILE A 77 -2.19 -15.95 12.03
C ILE A 77 -2.76 -16.83 13.13
N SER A 78 -3.86 -17.53 12.83
CA SER A 78 -4.53 -18.43 13.76
C SER A 78 -5.00 -19.70 13.06
N ALA A 79 -5.10 -20.80 13.82
CA ALA A 79 -5.56 -22.08 13.32
C ALA A 79 -6.30 -22.86 14.42
N GLY A 80 -6.91 -23.99 14.04
CA GLY A 80 -7.66 -24.86 14.98
C GLY A 80 -6.78 -25.56 16.01
N SER A 81 -5.56 -25.96 15.64
CA SER A 81 -4.57 -26.60 16.52
C SER A 81 -3.26 -25.83 16.52
N ASN A 82 -2.34 -26.23 17.41
CA ASN A 82 -1.01 -25.64 17.47
C ASN A 82 -0.26 -25.83 16.14
N PHE A 83 0.53 -24.82 15.79
CA PHE A 83 1.45 -24.86 14.66
C PHE A 83 2.67 -24.02 14.97
N ASP A 84 3.70 -24.17 14.16
CA ASP A 84 4.97 -23.47 14.32
C ASP A 84 5.23 -22.56 13.10
N LEU A 85 5.60 -21.31 13.36
CA LEU A 85 6.11 -20.38 12.35
C LEU A 85 7.63 -20.42 12.36
N LEU A 86 8.23 -20.95 11.29
CA LEU A 86 9.67 -21.20 11.18
C LEU A 86 10.37 -19.96 10.60
N ILE A 87 10.42 -18.89 11.38
CA ILE A 87 10.93 -17.57 10.99
C ILE A 87 12.42 -17.63 10.62
N THR A 88 13.19 -18.41 11.37
CA THR A 88 14.66 -18.49 11.26
C THR A 88 15.17 -19.86 10.89
N SER A 89 14.50 -20.94 11.31
CA SER A 89 14.92 -22.31 11.00
C SER A 89 14.39 -22.85 9.68
N GLY A 90 13.48 -22.14 9.02
CA GLY A 90 12.89 -22.56 7.76
C GLY A 90 13.91 -22.64 6.61
N ASN A 91 13.82 -23.69 5.79
CA ASN A 91 14.63 -23.89 4.58
C ASN A 91 14.67 -22.71 3.58
N LYS A 92 13.71 -21.79 3.63
CA LYS A 92 13.55 -20.60 2.77
C LYS A 92 13.66 -19.29 3.55
N ALA A 93 14.22 -19.31 4.76
CA ALA A 93 14.34 -18.12 5.62
C ALA A 93 14.99 -16.91 4.91
N ASP A 94 16.00 -17.14 4.07
CA ASP A 94 16.70 -16.07 3.32
C ASP A 94 15.84 -15.33 2.28
N ILE A 95 14.77 -15.96 1.82
CA ILE A 95 13.83 -15.40 0.83
C ILE A 95 12.39 -15.37 1.35
N SER A 96 12.26 -15.21 2.66
CA SER A 96 10.98 -15.29 3.36
C SER A 96 10.18 -13.98 3.35
N ALA A 97 8.86 -14.13 3.34
CA ALA A 97 7.90 -13.05 3.52
C ALA A 97 7.77 -12.56 4.99
N TYR A 98 8.35 -13.26 5.98
CA TYR A 98 8.11 -12.97 7.41
C TYR A 98 8.42 -11.53 7.81
N SER A 99 9.50 -10.95 7.28
CA SER A 99 9.85 -9.55 7.51
C SER A 99 8.76 -8.59 7.04
N LEU A 100 8.19 -8.84 5.84
CA LEU A 100 7.09 -8.04 5.31
C LEU A 100 5.78 -8.26 6.07
N MET A 101 5.54 -9.48 6.55
CA MET A 101 4.40 -9.84 7.41
C MET A 101 4.48 -9.24 8.82
N GLY A 102 5.64 -8.69 9.21
CA GLY A 102 5.88 -8.10 10.53
C GLY A 102 6.33 -9.09 11.60
N TYR A 103 6.69 -10.32 11.24
CA TYR A 103 7.24 -11.32 12.17
C TYR A 103 8.76 -11.27 12.11
N THR A 104 9.41 -11.01 13.26
CA THR A 104 10.87 -10.98 13.36
C THR A 104 11.32 -11.68 14.64
N GLY A 105 12.53 -12.26 14.64
CA GLY A 105 13.10 -12.91 15.82
C GLY A 105 13.13 -14.42 15.67
N ALA A 106 13.09 -15.14 16.79
CA ALA A 106 13.11 -16.60 16.80
C ALA A 106 11.81 -17.22 16.29
N ASP A 107 11.85 -18.49 15.93
CA ASP A 107 10.67 -19.27 15.57
C ASP A 107 9.59 -19.21 16.66
N LEU A 108 8.33 -19.24 16.24
CA LEU A 108 7.20 -19.20 17.15
C LEU A 108 6.55 -20.57 17.19
N THR A 109 6.48 -21.19 18.37
CA THR A 109 6.01 -22.57 18.55
C THR A 109 5.07 -22.72 19.75
N GLY A 110 4.31 -23.81 19.77
CA GLY A 110 3.54 -24.23 20.95
C GLY A 110 2.21 -23.51 21.16
N THR A 111 1.76 -22.67 20.22
CA THR A 111 0.43 -22.06 20.24
C THR A 111 -0.28 -22.21 18.90
N ASN A 112 -1.57 -21.88 18.86
CA ASN A 112 -2.41 -21.88 17.67
C ASN A 112 -2.72 -20.45 17.18
N THR A 113 -2.06 -19.44 17.74
CA THR A 113 -2.25 -18.05 17.33
C THR A 113 -0.98 -17.23 17.59
N TYR A 114 -0.54 -16.53 16.56
CA TYR A 114 0.62 -15.63 16.65
C TYR A 114 0.24 -14.28 16.06
N THR A 115 0.58 -13.22 16.76
CA THR A 115 0.47 -11.84 16.28
C THR A 115 1.86 -11.31 15.97
N ALA A 116 2.01 -10.71 14.78
CA ALA A 116 3.24 -10.04 14.36
C ALA A 116 3.70 -9.02 15.40
N ASN A 117 5.02 -8.99 15.66
CA ASN A 117 5.62 -8.09 16.64
C ASN A 117 6.05 -6.74 16.04
N ASN A 118 5.98 -6.60 14.71
CA ASN A 118 6.20 -5.36 13.97
C ASN A 118 5.06 -5.08 13.00
N VAL A 119 4.99 -3.82 12.54
CA VAL A 119 4.03 -3.38 11.53
C VAL A 119 4.34 -3.98 10.16
N SER A 120 3.29 -4.31 9.39
CA SER A 120 3.41 -4.69 7.99
C SER A 120 3.41 -3.45 7.08
N GLY A 121 4.37 -3.43 6.15
CA GLY A 121 4.55 -2.35 5.20
C GLY A 121 4.78 -0.97 5.83
N SER A 122 4.53 0.06 5.05
CA SER A 122 4.82 1.46 5.39
C SER A 122 3.57 2.34 5.29
N ILE A 123 3.60 3.46 6.00
CA ILE A 123 2.59 4.51 5.89
C ILE A 123 3.28 5.86 5.68
N TYR A 124 2.87 6.58 4.65
CA TYR A 124 3.35 7.91 4.37
C TYR A 124 2.35 8.96 4.86
N TYR A 125 2.82 9.88 5.69
CA TYR A 125 2.05 11.02 6.20
C TYR A 125 2.59 12.31 5.57
N PRO A 126 1.86 12.94 4.64
CA PRO A 126 2.16 14.29 4.19
C PRO A 126 2.25 15.26 5.38
N GLN A 127 3.29 16.10 5.41
CA GLN A 127 3.46 17.10 6.48
C GLN A 127 2.40 18.20 6.43
N PHE A 128 1.73 18.38 5.28
CA PHE A 128 0.66 19.33 5.10
C PHE A 128 -0.54 18.71 4.38
N LYS A 129 -1.72 19.30 4.58
CA LYS A 129 -2.94 18.87 3.90
C LYS A 129 -2.75 18.95 2.39
N LEU A 130 -3.24 17.94 1.69
CA LEU A 130 -3.12 17.85 0.23
C LEU A 130 -3.74 19.08 -0.44
N GLN A 131 -2.94 19.75 -1.26
CA GLN A 131 -3.36 20.93 -2.03
C GLN A 131 -3.88 20.50 -3.39
N LYS A 132 -4.68 21.36 -4.04
CA LYS A 132 -5.32 21.05 -5.34
C LYS A 132 -6.05 19.70 -5.35
N PHE A 133 -6.56 19.29 -4.18
CA PHE A 133 -7.27 18.04 -3.99
C PHE A 133 -8.58 18.02 -4.78
N VAL A 134 -8.83 16.90 -5.45
CA VAL A 134 -10.09 16.48 -6.09
C VAL A 134 -10.32 15.03 -5.70
N ASP A 135 -11.48 14.71 -5.13
CA ASP A 135 -11.80 13.35 -4.66
C ASP A 135 -12.05 12.40 -5.82
N PHE A 136 -11.88 11.08 -5.58
CA PHE A 136 -12.19 10.03 -6.55
C PHE A 136 -13.62 10.14 -7.11
N ASN A 137 -14.59 10.56 -6.29
CA ASN A 137 -15.99 10.67 -6.69
C ASN A 137 -16.31 11.96 -7.45
N ASP A 138 -15.41 12.94 -7.45
CA ASP A 138 -15.59 14.23 -8.12
C ASP A 138 -14.88 14.28 -9.49
N ASN A 139 -14.05 13.29 -9.81
CA ASN A 139 -13.35 13.17 -11.09
C ASN A 139 -13.50 11.75 -11.64
N VAL A 140 -14.61 11.55 -12.34
CA VAL A 140 -15.03 10.26 -12.92
C VAL A 140 -15.03 10.37 -14.44
N SER A 141 -14.44 9.38 -15.09
CA SER A 141 -14.44 9.24 -16.55
C SER A 141 -14.80 7.81 -16.95
N LYS A 142 -15.18 7.60 -18.20
CA LYS A 142 -15.45 6.26 -18.73
C LYS A 142 -14.17 5.67 -19.33
N ALA A 143 -13.83 4.44 -18.96
CA ALA A 143 -12.72 3.71 -19.59
C ALA A 143 -13.06 3.44 -21.07
N GLU A 144 -12.18 3.88 -21.96
CA GLU A 144 -12.25 3.62 -23.41
C GLU A 144 -13.66 3.81 -24.01
N SER A 145 -14.24 4.99 -23.81
CA SER A 145 -15.57 5.28 -24.36
C SER A 145 -15.51 5.61 -25.85
N SER A 146 -16.34 4.95 -26.65
CA SER A 146 -16.64 5.38 -28.02
C SER A 146 -18.01 6.06 -28.06
N VAL A 147 -18.06 7.26 -28.63
CA VAL A 147 -19.31 8.01 -28.82
C VAL A 147 -19.73 7.86 -30.27
N LYS A 148 -20.88 7.22 -30.51
CA LYS A 148 -21.50 7.14 -31.83
C LYS A 148 -22.69 8.08 -31.87
N GLN A 149 -22.73 8.96 -32.86
CA GLN A 149 -23.83 9.88 -33.06
C GLN A 149 -24.52 9.57 -34.39
N SER A 150 -25.82 9.32 -34.36
CA SER A 150 -26.63 9.12 -35.57
C SER A 150 -26.98 10.47 -36.21
N ALA A 151 -27.30 10.47 -37.51
CA ALA A 151 -27.69 11.68 -38.24
C ALA A 151 -29.00 12.32 -37.70
N SER A 152 -29.77 11.60 -36.88
CA SER A 152 -30.98 12.06 -36.19
C SER A 152 -30.73 12.62 -34.79
N GLY A 153 -29.48 12.64 -34.31
CA GLY A 153 -29.09 13.26 -33.04
C GLY A 153 -29.09 12.32 -31.84
N GLU A 154 -29.29 11.00 -32.02
CA GLU A 154 -29.12 10.03 -30.94
C GLU A 154 -27.62 9.78 -30.70
N VAL A 155 -27.22 9.91 -29.44
CA VAL A 155 -25.84 9.72 -28.99
C VAL A 155 -25.78 8.43 -28.16
N GLU A 156 -25.02 7.46 -28.62
CA GLU A 156 -24.74 6.21 -27.92
C GLU A 156 -23.30 6.23 -27.39
N VAL A 157 -23.13 5.90 -26.11
CA VAL A 157 -21.82 5.78 -25.47
C VAL A 157 -21.61 4.32 -25.09
N VAL A 158 -20.64 3.67 -25.71
CA VAL A 158 -20.17 2.33 -25.31
C VAL A 158 -18.91 2.51 -24.50
N SER A 159 -18.89 2.04 -23.24
CA SER A 159 -17.75 2.14 -22.32
C SER A 159 -17.49 0.84 -21.57
N TYR A 160 -16.23 0.55 -21.26
CA TYR A 160 -15.81 -0.69 -20.59
C TYR A 160 -15.67 -0.59 -19.07
N GLY A 161 -16.07 0.54 -18.47
CA GLY A 161 -16.04 0.73 -17.02
C GLY A 161 -15.94 2.20 -16.64
N GLU A 162 -15.89 2.44 -15.33
CA GLU A 162 -15.65 3.77 -14.75
C GLU A 162 -14.22 3.85 -14.24
N VAL A 163 -13.57 4.97 -14.53
CA VAL A 163 -12.26 5.34 -14.02
C VAL A 163 -12.46 6.51 -13.09
N LYS A 164 -12.17 6.31 -11.81
CA LYS A 164 -12.20 7.34 -10.79
C LYS A 164 -10.79 7.78 -10.46
N ILE A 165 -10.55 9.08 -10.51
CA ILE A 165 -9.22 9.68 -10.34
C ILE A 165 -9.25 10.64 -9.15
N MET A 166 -8.32 10.47 -8.22
CA MET A 166 -8.00 11.49 -7.22
C MET A 166 -6.82 12.32 -7.71
N GLU A 167 -6.89 13.64 -7.56
CA GLU A 167 -5.78 14.54 -7.90
C GLU A 167 -5.31 15.28 -6.65
N CYS A 168 -4.00 15.48 -6.50
CA CYS A 168 -3.46 16.30 -5.43
C CYS A 168 -2.05 16.83 -5.73
N ASN A 169 -1.60 17.80 -4.93
CA ASN A 169 -0.21 18.21 -4.81
C ASN A 169 0.24 18.00 -3.36
N ILE A 170 1.28 17.19 -3.19
CA ILE A 170 1.98 17.03 -1.91
C ILE A 170 3.07 18.12 -1.87
N THR A 171 2.94 19.07 -0.96
CA THR A 171 3.77 20.28 -0.91
C THR A 171 4.15 20.63 0.52
N PHE A 172 5.07 21.59 0.66
CA PHE A 172 5.67 21.98 1.94
C PHE A 172 6.35 20.83 2.69
N ILE A 173 6.95 19.90 1.94
CA ILE A 173 7.73 18.81 2.52
C ILE A 173 9.14 19.30 2.79
N THR A 174 9.65 19.10 4.00
CA THR A 174 10.98 19.55 4.43
C THR A 174 11.49 18.68 5.58
N ASP A 175 12.81 18.61 5.71
CA ASP A 175 13.50 17.99 6.85
C ASP A 175 13.78 19.01 7.97
N ILE A 176 13.53 20.30 7.73
CA ILE A 176 13.74 21.36 8.71
C ILE A 176 12.77 21.15 9.88
N VAL A 177 13.31 21.15 11.10
CA VAL A 177 12.56 21.19 12.36
C VAL A 177 13.15 22.26 13.28
N PRO A 178 12.36 22.89 14.16
CA PRO A 178 10.92 22.70 14.39
C PRO A 178 10.03 23.36 13.32
N GLN A 179 8.77 22.95 13.23
CA GLN A 179 7.76 23.51 12.32
C GLN A 179 6.48 23.88 13.07
N GLY A 180 5.92 25.06 12.78
CA GLY A 180 4.69 25.54 13.44
C GLY A 180 3.39 25.39 12.65
N VAL A 181 3.49 25.17 11.33
CA VAL A 181 2.34 25.17 10.40
C VAL A 181 2.12 23.82 9.74
N ILE A 182 3.21 23.08 9.54
CA ILE A 182 3.22 21.72 8.99
C ILE A 182 3.65 20.75 10.09
N LEU A 183 3.33 19.47 9.92
CA LEU A 183 3.77 18.43 10.84
C LEU A 183 5.30 18.29 10.77
N GLU A 184 5.90 18.10 11.93
CA GLU A 184 7.34 17.91 12.05
C GLU A 184 7.73 16.51 11.56
N ASN A 185 8.71 16.45 10.66
CA ASN A 185 9.31 15.21 10.23
C ASN A 185 10.77 15.49 9.80
N PRO A 186 11.78 15.08 10.58
CA PRO A 186 13.19 15.31 10.23
C PRO A 186 13.66 14.48 9.02
N THR A 187 12.82 13.57 8.52
CA THR A 187 13.05 12.74 7.32
C THR A 187 11.97 12.93 6.26
N GLY A 188 11.22 14.04 6.30
CA GLY A 188 10.07 14.30 5.43
C GLY A 188 10.37 14.17 3.94
N VAL A 189 11.52 14.67 3.49
CA VAL A 189 11.92 14.62 2.08
C VAL A 189 12.30 13.20 1.67
N SER A 190 13.01 12.45 2.51
CA SER A 190 13.32 11.04 2.23
C SER A 190 12.08 10.16 2.24
N ASP A 191 11.13 10.41 3.15
CA ASP A 191 9.90 9.63 3.26
C ASP A 191 9.01 9.82 2.04
N LEU A 192 8.84 11.08 1.59
CA LEU A 192 8.14 11.37 0.33
C LEU A 192 8.82 10.68 -0.86
N ARG A 193 10.16 10.72 -0.92
CA ARG A 193 10.91 10.09 -2.01
C ARG A 193 10.69 8.58 -2.03
N ASN A 194 10.78 7.91 -0.88
CA ASN A 194 10.57 6.47 -0.78
C ASN A 194 9.15 6.07 -1.18
N PHE A 195 8.14 6.85 -0.76
CA PHE A 195 6.76 6.67 -1.19
C PHE A 195 6.60 6.80 -2.71
N LEU A 196 7.16 7.87 -3.31
CA LEU A 196 7.05 8.09 -4.75
C LEU A 196 7.77 7.03 -5.57
N ILE A 197 8.96 6.58 -5.16
CA ILE A 197 9.69 5.48 -5.81
C ILE A 197 8.82 4.22 -5.84
N TYR A 198 8.18 3.88 -4.71
CA TYR A 198 7.26 2.76 -4.64
C TYR A 198 6.07 2.95 -5.60
N ALA A 199 5.43 4.12 -5.54
CA ALA A 199 4.27 4.44 -6.35
C ALA A 199 4.55 4.43 -7.86
N THR A 200 5.74 4.86 -8.30
CA THR A 200 6.14 4.84 -9.72
C THR A 200 6.28 3.45 -10.31
N ASN A 201 6.41 2.40 -9.47
CA ASN A 201 6.41 1.01 -9.93
C ASN A 201 5.00 0.48 -10.25
N LYS A 202 3.97 1.36 -10.30
CA LYS A 202 2.56 1.00 -10.43
C LYS A 202 2.08 0.04 -9.34
N ALA A 203 2.73 0.08 -8.18
CA ALA A 203 2.39 -0.75 -7.06
C ALA A 203 1.06 -0.30 -6.42
N LYS A 204 0.27 -1.27 -5.98
CA LYS A 204 -0.98 -1.02 -5.27
C LYS A 204 -0.72 -0.30 -3.94
N LEU A 205 -1.59 0.65 -3.60
CA LEU A 205 -1.52 1.46 -2.40
C LEU A 205 -2.93 1.78 -1.89
N GLU A 206 -3.04 2.21 -0.64
CA GLU A 206 -4.32 2.63 -0.04
C GLU A 206 -4.23 4.11 0.31
N PHE A 207 -5.12 4.93 -0.25
CA PHE A 207 -5.28 6.32 0.14
C PHE A 207 -6.24 6.43 1.32
N ILE A 208 -5.82 7.12 2.37
CA ILE A 208 -6.58 7.37 3.59
C ILE A 208 -6.88 8.87 3.65
N PRO A 209 -8.13 9.31 3.44
CA PRO A 209 -8.46 10.74 3.43
C PRO A 209 -8.29 11.40 4.81
N ASP A 210 -8.42 10.64 5.90
CA ASP A 210 -8.24 11.12 7.27
C ASP A 210 -7.32 10.18 8.06
N SER A 211 -6.11 10.65 8.38
CA SER A 211 -5.08 9.89 9.08
C SER A 211 -5.48 9.48 10.51
N SER A 212 -6.54 10.07 11.07
CA SER A 212 -7.11 9.64 12.35
C SER A 212 -8.04 8.43 12.23
N ASN A 213 -8.42 8.04 11.01
CA ASN A 213 -9.30 6.91 10.74
C ASN A 213 -8.77 6.03 9.60
N LEU A 214 -7.86 5.11 9.95
CA LEU A 214 -7.23 4.18 9.00
C LEU A 214 -8.17 3.11 8.43
N LEU A 215 -9.41 3.03 8.93
CA LEU A 215 -10.43 2.07 8.44
C LEU A 215 -11.11 2.56 7.17
N VAL A 216 -11.07 3.87 6.89
CA VAL A 216 -11.66 4.46 5.68
C VAL A 216 -10.54 4.71 4.69
N PHE A 217 -10.54 3.96 3.60
CA PHE A 217 -9.51 4.05 2.58
C PHE A 217 -10.04 3.70 1.19
N THR A 218 -9.30 4.11 0.17
CA THR A 218 -9.54 3.77 -1.23
C THR A 218 -8.28 3.13 -1.79
N LYS A 219 -8.40 1.91 -2.34
CA LYS A 219 -7.29 1.27 -3.05
C LYS A 219 -7.02 2.03 -4.34
N CYS A 220 -5.77 2.32 -4.64
CA CYS A 220 -5.41 3.01 -5.86
C CYS A 220 -3.99 2.66 -6.33
N ILE A 221 -3.63 3.19 -7.50
CA ILE A 221 -2.27 3.23 -8.04
C ILE A 221 -1.95 4.66 -8.49
N LEU A 222 -0.67 5.01 -8.56
CA LEU A 222 -0.26 6.26 -9.19
C LEU A 222 -0.57 6.19 -10.69
N GLU A 223 -1.45 7.08 -11.15
CA GLU A 223 -1.85 7.14 -12.56
C GLU A 223 -0.86 7.99 -13.35
N LYS A 224 -0.58 9.20 -12.85
CA LYS A 224 0.17 10.22 -13.57
C LYS A 224 0.90 11.17 -12.61
N THR A 225 2.03 11.68 -13.07
CA THR A 225 2.75 12.79 -12.44
C THR A 225 2.86 13.99 -13.39
N PRO A 226 3.35 15.15 -12.93
CA PRO A 226 3.67 16.25 -13.84
C PRO A 226 4.76 15.92 -14.85
N GLU A 227 5.62 14.95 -14.52
CA GLU A 227 6.80 14.61 -15.32
C GLU A 227 6.52 13.47 -16.30
N ASP A 228 5.55 12.60 -15.99
CA ASP A 228 5.23 11.44 -16.81
C ASP A 228 3.73 11.16 -16.85
N ARG A 229 3.22 10.94 -18.07
CA ARG A 229 1.80 10.67 -18.33
C ARG A 229 1.37 9.32 -17.77
N ASP A 230 2.30 8.38 -17.73
CA ASP A 230 2.09 7.03 -17.22
C ASP A 230 2.51 6.93 -15.76
N GLY A 231 2.86 8.03 -15.07
CA GLY A 231 3.16 8.01 -13.64
C GLY A 231 4.33 7.13 -13.23
N THR A 232 5.27 6.86 -14.14
CA THR A 232 6.46 6.02 -13.92
C THR A 232 7.71 6.81 -13.54
N ALA A 233 7.63 8.14 -13.58
CA ALA A 233 8.69 9.03 -13.14
C ALA A 233 8.13 10.17 -12.28
N PHE A 234 8.97 10.73 -11.42
CA PHE A 234 8.64 11.91 -10.62
C PHE A 234 9.84 12.84 -10.49
N LYS A 235 9.58 14.09 -10.14
CA LYS A 235 10.59 15.08 -9.75
C LYS A 235 10.10 15.85 -8.54
N LEU A 236 10.92 15.89 -7.50
CA LEU A 236 10.70 16.80 -6.38
C LEU A 236 11.18 18.19 -6.79
N LYS A 237 10.28 19.17 -6.70
CA LYS A 237 10.55 20.55 -7.06
C LYS A 237 10.74 21.35 -5.78
N GLU A 238 11.91 21.95 -5.64
CA GLU A 238 12.16 22.87 -4.54
C GLU A 238 11.31 24.14 -4.72
N LEU A 239 10.74 24.62 -3.61
CA LEU A 239 9.91 25.83 -3.53
C LEU A 239 10.75 27.11 -3.46
N TYR A 240 11.97 27.09 -4.03
CA TYR A 240 12.88 28.23 -4.05
C TYR A 240 12.24 29.48 -4.67
N THR A 241 11.43 29.31 -5.72
CA THR A 241 10.68 30.41 -6.37
C THR A 241 9.66 31.07 -5.46
N LYS A 242 9.21 30.38 -4.41
CA LYS A 242 8.32 30.90 -3.34
C LYS A 242 9.09 31.38 -2.11
N LYS A 243 10.42 31.49 -2.21
CA LYS A 243 11.34 31.85 -1.09
C LYS A 243 11.30 30.85 0.07
N LEU A 244 11.04 29.58 -0.25
CA LEU A 244 11.06 28.47 0.71
C LEU A 244 12.15 27.49 0.28
N ALA A 245 13.40 27.83 0.58
CA ALA A 245 14.54 26.94 0.35
C ALA A 245 14.43 25.69 1.24
N GLU A 246 14.82 24.53 0.71
CA GLU A 246 14.72 23.21 1.38
C GLU A 246 13.28 22.73 1.66
N TYR A 247 12.28 23.37 1.05
CA TYR A 247 10.91 22.86 0.97
C TYR A 247 10.64 22.31 -0.43
N PHE A 248 9.95 21.19 -0.53
CA PHE A 248 9.72 20.47 -1.77
C PHE A 248 8.24 20.24 -2.04
N GLU A 249 7.91 20.08 -3.32
CA GLU A 249 6.59 19.64 -3.78
C GLU A 249 6.65 18.68 -4.96
N THR A 250 5.58 17.91 -5.14
CA THR A 250 5.42 16.97 -6.27
C THR A 250 4.88 17.65 -7.52
N GLY A 251 4.16 18.75 -7.36
CA GLY A 251 3.21 19.23 -8.38
C GLY A 251 1.95 18.36 -8.41
N LEU A 252 1.11 18.55 -9.43
CA LEU A 252 -0.17 17.84 -9.53
C LEU A 252 0.05 16.38 -9.95
N ILE A 253 -0.11 15.46 -9.01
CA ILE A 253 -0.11 14.01 -9.23
C ILE A 253 -1.56 13.50 -9.19
N SER A 254 -1.81 12.37 -9.85
CA SER A 254 -3.12 11.73 -9.82
C SER A 254 -3.03 10.24 -9.56
N PHE A 255 -4.02 9.73 -8.83
CA PHE A 255 -4.16 8.34 -8.47
C PHE A 255 -5.45 7.79 -9.04
N ARG A 256 -5.40 6.55 -9.54
CA ARG A 256 -6.57 5.85 -10.08
C ARG A 256 -7.07 4.82 -9.08
N GLU A 257 -8.36 4.85 -8.78
CA GLU A 257 -9.01 3.84 -7.95
C GLU A 257 -8.93 2.45 -8.62
N ILE A 258 -8.69 1.43 -7.80
CA ILE A 258 -8.66 0.02 -8.22
C ILE A 258 -9.57 -0.81 -7.32
N ASN A 259 -10.08 -1.92 -7.85
CA ASN A 259 -10.91 -2.88 -7.09
C ASN A 259 -10.03 -3.86 -6.31
#